data_AF-A0AAU9KAU2-F1
#
_entry.id   AF-A0AAU9KAU2-F1
#
_cell.length_a   1.000
_cell.length_b   1.000
_cell.length_c   1.000
_cell.angle_alpha   90.00
_cell.angle_beta   90.00
_cell.angle_gamma   90.00
#
_symmetry.space_group_name_H-M   'P 1'
#
loop_
_entity.id
_entity.type
_entity.pdbx_description
1 polymer ?
#
loop_
_entity_poly.entity_id
_entity_poly.type
_entity_poly.pdbx_seq_one_letter_code
_entity_poly.pdbx_strand_id
1 'polypeptide(L)'
;MTNLPLSIKTHTWKRDSHGLFDYESKNTQSSAFKTLVSGSVVQIGEECKFLPPSLSPQEGILAQITESNKEFIIHPSNQERFWLVVKELYTDLGNPGYKLSEGDMIKFGRIRMKVKEINSIENSCSKEETKATINEKSSEGSVCRFCLSEMYTDENPLISPCSCSGSMKWIHYKCLQTWLKGKVNVSEHNNSVCYKWHQLHCEICKDSYPSSLKVNSKQYNIIEVNKPLGPYIILLDLKGEKNNDYCLWVISAFDNLCLTIGRSHDNDISFADISVSRCHSSIRFIGKSFYLEDNASKFGTLILAKKSIHLARNSMLAVQCRRTVIYFSLKEHHSFISACLCCGSDNKVAPEPVQIEEQRESQEEEEKIDHEEISGSL
;
A
#
# COMPACT_ATOMS: atom_id res chain seq x y z
N MET A 1 38.41 8.95 5.87
CA MET A 1 36.93 9.07 5.96
C MET A 1 36.51 8.58 7.33
N THR A 2 36.00 9.48 8.17
CA THR A 2 35.58 9.24 9.55
C THR A 2 34.35 8.32 9.59
N ASN A 3 34.28 7.41 10.57
CA ASN A 3 33.09 6.58 10.76
C ASN A 3 31.96 7.45 11.33
N LEU A 4 30.83 7.53 10.62
CA LEU A 4 29.65 8.24 11.10
C LEU A 4 28.82 7.31 12.00
N PRO A 5 28.52 7.71 13.25
CA PRO A 5 27.61 6.95 14.08
C PRO A 5 26.16 7.09 13.58
N LEU A 6 25.46 5.97 13.48
CA LEU A 6 24.01 5.94 13.29
C LEU A 6 23.35 6.48 14.55
N SER A 7 22.61 7.59 14.42
CA SER A 7 21.76 8.11 15.48
C SER A 7 20.37 7.50 15.39
N ILE A 8 19.89 6.93 16.48
CA ILE A 8 18.57 6.30 16.59
C ILE A 8 17.79 7.05 17.65
N LYS A 9 16.59 7.54 17.33
CA LYS A 9 15.69 8.15 18.31
C LYS A 9 14.33 7.49 18.25
N THR A 10 13.84 6.99 19.37
CA THR A 10 12.53 6.33 19.47
C THR A 10 11.57 7.21 20.23
N HIS A 11 10.30 7.23 19.82
CA HIS A 11 9.20 7.91 20.51
C HIS A 11 8.03 6.94 20.61
N THR A 12 7.67 6.55 21.82
CA THR A 12 6.55 5.64 22.10
C THR A 12 5.40 6.42 22.71
N TRP A 13 4.21 6.31 22.14
CA TRP A 13 3.02 6.91 22.71
C TRP A 13 2.51 6.04 23.87
N LYS A 14 2.28 6.63 25.05
CA LYS A 14 2.00 5.87 26.28
C LYS A 14 0.62 5.20 26.33
N ARG A 15 -0.35 5.70 25.55
CA ARG A 15 -1.69 5.11 25.50
C ARG A 15 -1.71 3.87 24.62
N ASP A 16 -2.55 2.90 24.98
CA ASP A 16 -2.95 1.88 24.02
C ASP A 16 -3.78 2.54 22.92
N SER A 17 -3.45 2.20 21.69
CA SER A 17 -3.82 2.94 20.50
C SER A 17 -4.06 2.05 19.29
N HIS A 18 -4.19 0.73 19.51
CA HIS A 18 -4.31 -0.26 18.43
C HIS A 18 -3.20 -0.10 17.35
N GLY A 19 -1.99 0.26 17.77
CA GLY A 19 -0.85 0.45 16.89
C GLY A 19 -0.82 1.79 16.13
N LEU A 20 -1.56 2.80 16.58
CA LEU A 20 -1.43 4.18 16.09
C LEU A 20 -0.45 5.00 16.93
N PHE A 21 0.22 5.97 16.32
CA PHE A 21 1.01 6.97 17.02
C PHE A 21 0.36 8.34 16.87
N ASP A 22 0.14 9.04 17.98
CA ASP A 22 -0.41 10.41 17.97
C ASP A 22 0.73 11.41 17.82
N TYR A 23 0.92 11.93 16.61
CA TYR A 23 1.99 12.88 16.29
C TYR A 23 1.76 14.28 16.86
N GLU A 24 0.58 14.58 17.38
CA GLU A 24 0.27 15.83 18.08
C GLU A 24 0.52 15.72 19.59
N SER A 25 0.69 14.49 20.11
CA SER A 25 0.81 14.25 21.54
C SER A 25 2.19 14.60 22.07
N LYS A 26 2.21 15.40 23.15
CA LYS A 26 3.42 15.65 23.95
C LYS A 26 3.70 14.54 24.98
N ASN A 27 2.76 13.63 25.21
CA ASN A 27 2.88 12.57 26.21
C ASN A 27 3.51 11.31 25.60
N THR A 28 4.79 11.43 25.22
CA THR A 28 5.58 10.34 24.64
C THR A 28 6.76 10.00 25.53
N GLN A 29 7.18 8.74 25.48
CA GLN A 29 8.45 8.31 26.06
C GLN A 29 9.49 8.24 24.96
N SER A 30 10.59 8.98 25.11
CA SER A 30 11.65 9.03 24.12
C SER A 30 12.93 8.37 24.62
N SER A 31 13.68 7.79 23.68
CA SER A 31 14.99 7.23 23.95
C SER A 31 15.89 7.53 22.76
N ALA A 32 17.20 7.73 23.02
CA ALA A 32 18.15 8.10 21.98
C ALA A 32 19.43 7.29 22.14
N PHE A 33 19.94 6.79 21.02
CA PHE A 33 21.10 5.92 20.96
C PHE A 33 22.01 6.36 19.81
N LYS A 34 23.30 6.07 19.93
CA LYS A 34 24.27 6.17 18.84
C LYS A 34 25.01 4.86 18.74
N THR A 35 25.18 4.33 17.54
CA THR A 35 25.92 3.08 17.30
C THR A 35 26.81 3.19 16.08
N LEU A 36 27.92 2.44 16.11
CA LEU A 36 28.81 2.21 14.99
C LEU A 36 28.79 0.75 14.52
N VAL A 37 27.96 -0.07 15.15
CA VAL A 37 27.90 -1.52 14.95
C VAL A 37 26.47 -1.95 14.68
N SER A 38 26.32 -3.12 14.07
CA SER A 38 25.06 -3.85 13.96
C SER A 38 24.39 -4.02 15.33
N GLY A 39 23.08 -4.26 15.35
CA GLY A 39 22.35 -4.51 16.58
C GLY A 39 20.84 -4.51 16.37
N SER A 40 20.09 -4.43 17.46
CA SER A 40 18.62 -4.43 17.43
C SER A 40 18.06 -3.33 18.31
N VAL A 41 17.02 -2.66 17.82
CA VAL A 41 16.17 -1.79 18.63
C VAL A 41 15.04 -2.65 19.18
N VAL A 42 14.93 -2.72 20.50
CA VAL A 42 13.93 -3.53 21.20
C VAL A 42 13.09 -2.67 22.13
N GLN A 43 11.84 -3.07 22.32
CA GLN A 43 10.95 -2.53 23.34
C GLN A 43 10.92 -3.45 24.55
N ILE A 44 11.31 -2.93 25.72
CA ILE A 44 11.27 -3.65 26.99
C ILE A 44 10.40 -2.83 27.94
N GLY A 45 9.17 -3.31 28.18
CA GLY A 45 8.16 -2.54 28.90
C GLY A 45 7.73 -1.31 28.08
N GLU A 46 7.82 -0.11 28.66
CA GLU A 46 7.49 1.14 27.97
C GLU A 46 8.71 1.76 27.25
N GLU A 47 9.93 1.33 27.59
CA GLU A 47 11.18 1.89 27.08
C GLU A 47 11.69 1.15 25.84
N CYS A 48 12.32 1.90 24.94
CA CYS A 48 13.11 1.31 23.88
C CYS A 48 14.57 1.24 24.32
N LYS A 49 15.30 0.23 23.85
CA LYS A 49 16.74 0.06 24.08
C LYS A 49 17.41 -0.40 22.79
N PHE A 50 18.68 -0.05 22.63
CA PHE A 50 19.55 -0.64 21.60
C PHE A 50 20.37 -1.77 22.22
N LEU A 51 20.30 -2.96 21.62
CA LEU A 51 21.08 -4.13 22.01
C LEU A 51 22.11 -4.47 20.92
N PRO A 52 23.40 -4.60 21.28
CA PRO A 52 24.42 -5.09 20.36
C PRO A 52 24.18 -6.57 19.97
N PRO A 53 24.84 -7.09 18.92
CA PRO A 53 24.57 -8.43 18.39
C PRO A 53 24.90 -9.56 19.37
N SER A 54 25.75 -9.28 20.37
CA SER A 54 26.09 -10.22 21.45
C SER A 54 24.91 -10.54 22.36
N LEU A 55 23.90 -9.67 22.41
CA LEU A 55 22.66 -9.86 23.14
C LEU A 55 21.58 -10.17 22.11
N SER A 56 21.19 -11.44 21.98
CA SER A 56 20.16 -11.89 21.05
C SER A 56 18.77 -11.79 21.71
N PRO A 57 18.01 -10.69 21.53
CA PRO A 57 16.65 -10.61 22.06
C PRO A 57 15.77 -11.66 21.38
N GLN A 58 14.88 -12.29 22.15
CA GLN A 58 13.87 -13.21 21.60
C GLN A 58 12.53 -12.53 21.34
N GLU A 59 12.23 -11.45 22.05
CA GLU A 59 10.95 -10.74 21.97
C GLU A 59 11.15 -9.21 21.95
N GLY A 60 10.10 -8.50 21.52
CA GLY A 60 10.06 -7.04 21.54
C GLY A 60 10.96 -6.38 20.51
N ILE A 61 11.46 -7.11 19.52
CA ILE A 61 12.30 -6.57 18.45
C ILE A 61 11.45 -5.64 17.58
N LEU A 62 11.81 -4.36 17.57
CA LEU A 62 11.21 -3.38 16.68
C LEU A 62 11.95 -3.34 15.36
N ALA A 63 13.28 -3.22 15.38
CA ALA A 63 14.12 -3.08 14.18
C ALA A 63 15.45 -3.82 14.35
N GLN A 64 15.94 -4.43 13.27
CA GLN A 64 17.30 -4.97 13.20
C GLN A 64 18.15 -4.09 12.30
N ILE A 65 19.41 -3.87 12.69
CA ILE A 65 20.34 -2.99 11.98
C ILE A 65 21.59 -3.80 11.65
N THR A 66 21.92 -3.85 10.37
CA THR A 66 23.15 -4.44 9.88
C THR A 66 24.06 -3.33 9.42
N GLU A 67 25.26 -3.29 9.97
CA GLU A 67 26.36 -2.47 9.48
C GLU A 67 27.23 -3.32 8.55
N SER A 68 27.49 -2.81 7.35
CA SER A 68 28.43 -3.41 6.39
C SER A 68 29.10 -2.30 5.60
N ASN A 69 30.43 -2.32 5.52
CA ASN A 69 31.21 -1.35 4.75
C ASN A 69 30.88 0.13 5.06
N LYS A 70 30.54 0.46 6.31
CA LYS A 70 30.16 1.82 6.78
C LYS A 70 28.80 2.29 6.25
N GLU A 71 27.97 1.35 5.83
CA GLU A 71 26.58 1.57 5.46
C GLU A 71 25.69 0.82 6.45
N PHE A 72 24.51 1.39 6.70
CA PHE A 72 23.53 0.80 7.61
C PHE A 72 22.31 0.36 6.81
N ILE A 73 21.95 -0.91 6.96
CA ILE A 73 20.73 -1.49 6.44
C ILE A 73 19.80 -1.73 7.62
N ILE A 74 18.57 -1.23 7.50
CA ILE A 74 17.55 -1.31 8.54
C ILE A 74 16.52 -2.33 8.09
N HIS A 75 16.42 -3.43 8.84
CA HIS A 75 15.54 -4.54 8.55
C HIS A 75 14.29 -4.46 9.45
N PRO A 76 13.09 -4.67 8.89
CA PRO A 76 11.90 -4.90 9.69
C PRO A 76 12.07 -6.17 10.54
N SER A 77 11.46 -6.18 11.71
CA SER A 77 11.36 -7.39 12.53
C SER A 77 10.43 -8.39 11.85
N ASN A 78 10.72 -9.69 11.92
CA ASN A 78 9.82 -10.73 11.38
C ASN A 78 8.42 -10.68 12.01
N GLN A 79 8.29 -10.14 13.23
CA GLN A 79 7.02 -10.02 13.94
C GLN A 79 6.30 -8.70 13.67
N GLU A 80 7.01 -7.67 13.20
CA GLU A 80 6.48 -6.30 13.13
C GLU A 80 6.71 -5.64 11.79
N ARG A 81 5.64 -5.05 11.26
CA ARG A 81 5.65 -4.35 9.98
C ARG A 81 6.19 -2.94 10.14
N PHE A 82 7.12 -2.56 9.26
CA PHE A 82 7.59 -1.19 9.14
C PHE A 82 6.63 -0.33 8.34
N TRP A 83 6.23 0.79 8.93
CA TRP A 83 5.40 1.79 8.27
C TRP A 83 6.20 3.06 8.08
N LEU A 84 6.63 3.34 6.86
CA LEU A 84 7.27 4.59 6.48
C LEU A 84 6.34 5.77 6.79
N VAL A 85 6.88 6.81 7.42
CA VAL A 85 6.11 8.00 7.81
C VAL A 85 6.16 9.03 6.69
N VAL A 86 5.08 9.17 5.92
CA VAL A 86 5.06 9.91 4.65
C VAL A 86 5.45 11.38 4.80
N LYS A 87 5.03 12.05 5.88
CA LYS A 87 5.38 13.47 6.13
C LYS A 87 6.87 13.74 6.35
N GLU A 88 7.65 12.70 6.66
CA GLU A 88 9.11 12.79 6.83
C GLU A 88 9.86 12.42 5.55
N LEU A 89 9.14 12.05 4.48
CA LEU A 89 9.69 11.68 3.19
C LEU A 89 9.60 12.85 2.21
N TYR A 90 10.57 12.89 1.30
CA TYR A 90 10.66 13.88 0.24
C TYR A 90 10.88 13.17 -1.09
N THR A 91 10.26 13.72 -2.13
CA THR A 91 10.44 13.35 -3.53
C THR A 91 11.82 13.77 -4.03
N ASP A 92 12.23 13.24 -5.18
CA ASP A 92 13.50 13.62 -5.84
C ASP A 92 13.61 15.12 -6.15
N LEU A 93 12.46 15.80 -6.27
CA LEU A 93 12.37 17.25 -6.50
C LEU A 93 12.40 18.06 -5.19
N GLY A 94 12.57 17.41 -4.04
CA GLY A 94 12.59 18.05 -2.72
C GLY A 94 11.20 18.41 -2.16
N ASN A 95 10.11 18.07 -2.86
CA ASN A 95 8.75 18.23 -2.33
C ASN A 95 8.43 17.12 -1.33
N PRO A 96 7.68 17.38 -0.24
CA PRO A 96 7.28 16.33 0.70
C PRO A 96 6.41 15.28 0.01
N GLY A 97 6.51 14.02 0.43
CA GLY A 97 5.65 12.94 -0.01
C GLY A 97 6.38 11.69 -0.46
N TYR A 98 5.61 10.74 -0.99
CA TYR A 98 6.07 9.41 -1.39
C TYR A 98 5.52 9.04 -2.77
N LYS A 99 6.39 8.55 -3.67
CA LYS A 99 6.00 8.12 -5.01
C LYS A 99 5.29 6.75 -4.94
N LEU A 100 4.01 6.72 -5.26
CA LEU A 100 3.21 5.50 -5.24
C LEU A 100 3.59 4.56 -6.39
N SER A 101 3.61 3.26 -6.07
CA SER A 101 3.85 2.15 -6.98
C SER A 101 2.81 1.06 -6.76
N GLU A 102 2.64 0.18 -7.76
CA GLU A 102 1.73 -0.96 -7.62
C GLU A 102 2.11 -1.85 -6.43
N GLY A 103 1.09 -2.39 -5.76
CA GLY A 103 1.23 -3.21 -4.57
C GLY A 103 1.47 -2.44 -3.27
N ASP A 104 1.70 -1.12 -3.31
CA ASP A 104 1.92 -0.33 -2.10
C ASP A 104 0.71 -0.40 -1.16
N MET A 105 0.99 -0.60 0.14
CA MET A 105 -0.02 -0.65 1.19
C MET A 105 0.01 0.66 1.97
N ILE A 106 -1.08 1.39 1.93
CA ILE A 106 -1.24 2.72 2.52
C ILE A 106 -2.10 2.62 3.78
N LYS A 107 -1.75 3.38 4.81
CA LYS A 107 -2.49 3.50 6.06
C LYS A 107 -2.89 4.95 6.31
N PHE A 108 -4.18 5.15 6.57
CA PHE A 108 -4.77 6.40 7.03
C PHE A 108 -5.44 6.13 8.38
N GLY A 109 -4.70 6.33 9.48
CA GLY A 109 -5.14 5.82 10.78
C GLY A 109 -5.40 4.30 10.74
N ARG A 110 -6.64 3.87 11.03
CA ARG A 110 -7.06 2.45 10.99
C ARG A 110 -7.50 1.98 9.60
N ILE A 111 -7.67 2.88 8.64
CA ILE A 111 -8.01 2.51 7.25
C ILE A 111 -6.74 2.02 6.57
N ARG A 112 -6.85 0.92 5.82
CA ARG A 112 -5.77 0.38 5.00
C ARG A 112 -6.23 0.25 3.57
N MET A 113 -5.42 0.73 2.64
CA MET A 113 -5.67 0.58 1.21
C MET A 113 -4.48 -0.06 0.53
N LYS A 114 -4.72 -0.81 -0.54
CA LYS A 114 -3.68 -1.34 -1.43
C LYS A 114 -3.78 -0.64 -2.78
N VAL A 115 -2.64 -0.19 -3.30
CA VAL A 115 -2.54 0.23 -4.71
C VAL A 115 -2.64 -1.03 -5.55
N LYS A 116 -3.80 -1.25 -6.17
CA LYS A 116 -4.06 -2.44 -6.98
C LYS A 116 -3.43 -2.33 -8.36
N GLU A 117 -3.47 -1.14 -8.96
CA GLU A 117 -3.00 -0.89 -10.32
C GLU A 117 -2.69 0.61 -10.50
N ILE A 118 -1.65 0.93 -11.28
CA ILE A 118 -1.30 2.29 -11.69
C ILE A 118 -1.06 2.29 -13.19
N ASN A 119 -1.75 3.17 -13.91
CA ASN A 119 -1.40 3.52 -15.28
C ASN A 119 -0.93 4.99 -15.32
N SER A 120 0.33 5.19 -15.69
CA SER A 120 0.94 6.51 -15.86
C SER A 120 0.87 7.07 -17.28
N ILE A 121 0.38 6.28 -18.25
CA ILE A 121 0.43 6.60 -19.67
C ILE A 121 -0.95 7.08 -20.14
N GLU A 122 -0.96 8.18 -20.89
CA GLU A 122 -2.09 8.54 -21.74
C GLU A 122 -2.16 7.54 -22.88
N ASN A 123 -3.11 6.60 -22.80
CA ASN A 123 -3.37 5.76 -23.96
C ASN A 123 -4.08 6.65 -24.99
N SER A 124 -3.31 7.19 -25.94
CA SER A 124 -3.87 7.71 -27.18
C SER A 124 -4.68 6.58 -27.79
N CYS A 125 -6.00 6.77 -27.85
CA CYS A 125 -6.95 5.76 -28.27
C CYS A 125 -6.71 5.36 -29.73
N SER A 126 -5.77 4.45 -29.97
CA SER A 126 -5.82 3.57 -31.12
C SER A 126 -6.74 2.43 -30.72
N LYS A 127 -8.05 2.63 -30.93
CA LYS A 127 -8.92 1.50 -31.26
C LYS A 127 -8.35 0.91 -32.54
N GLU A 128 -7.36 0.05 -32.42
CA GLU A 128 -7.20 -0.99 -33.41
C GLU A 128 -8.44 -1.85 -33.27
N GLU A 129 -9.44 -1.58 -34.11
CA GLU A 129 -10.41 -2.57 -34.51
C GLU A 129 -9.63 -3.71 -35.18
N THR A 130 -8.99 -4.54 -34.36
CA THR A 130 -8.61 -5.87 -34.78
C THR A 130 -9.94 -6.52 -35.10
N LYS A 131 -10.21 -6.73 -36.40
CA LYS A 131 -11.22 -7.69 -36.85
C LYS A 131 -10.85 -9.03 -36.23
N ALA A 132 -11.36 -9.30 -35.03
CA ALA A 132 -11.24 -10.58 -34.38
C ALA A 132 -11.89 -11.57 -35.34
N THR A 133 -11.07 -12.45 -35.91
CA THR A 133 -11.61 -13.63 -36.59
C THR A 133 -12.25 -14.46 -35.48
N ILE A 134 -13.58 -14.43 -35.40
CA ILE A 134 -14.31 -15.07 -34.32
C ILE A 134 -14.18 -16.58 -34.53
N ASN A 135 -13.17 -17.19 -33.90
CA ASN A 135 -13.04 -18.64 -33.80
C ASN A 135 -14.07 -19.12 -32.76
N GLU A 136 -15.33 -19.20 -33.20
CA GLU A 136 -16.41 -19.81 -32.42
C GLU A 136 -16.13 -21.29 -32.26
N LYS A 137 -16.06 -21.75 -31.01
CA LYS A 137 -15.93 -23.15 -30.65
C LYS A 137 -17.28 -23.61 -30.09
N SER A 138 -17.68 -24.83 -30.41
CA SER A 138 -18.81 -25.50 -29.77
C SER A 138 -18.29 -26.57 -28.80
N SER A 139 -18.91 -26.66 -27.63
CA SER A 139 -18.65 -27.77 -26.70
C SER A 139 -19.79 -28.77 -26.79
N GLU A 140 -19.51 -29.99 -27.24
CA GLU A 140 -20.47 -31.09 -27.24
C GLU A 140 -20.93 -31.37 -25.80
N GLY A 141 -22.16 -30.94 -25.46
CA GLY A 141 -22.84 -31.25 -24.19
C GLY A 141 -22.65 -30.26 -23.05
N SER A 142 -21.96 -29.13 -23.25
CA SER A 142 -21.87 -28.05 -22.24
C SER A 142 -22.50 -26.77 -22.76
N VAL A 143 -23.52 -26.27 -22.06
CA VAL A 143 -24.21 -25.00 -22.37
C VAL A 143 -24.00 -24.00 -21.25
N CYS A 144 -23.95 -22.71 -21.59
CA CYS A 144 -24.00 -21.67 -20.59
C CYS A 144 -25.36 -21.66 -19.88
N ARG A 145 -25.36 -21.75 -18.54
CA ARG A 145 -26.58 -21.71 -17.72
C ARG A 145 -27.40 -20.42 -17.86
N PHE A 146 -26.77 -19.30 -18.20
CA PHE A 146 -27.45 -18.00 -18.29
C PHE A 146 -28.03 -17.68 -19.68
N CYS A 147 -27.33 -18.02 -20.76
CA CYS A 147 -27.80 -17.73 -22.12
C CYS A 147 -28.19 -18.97 -22.94
N LEU A 148 -28.01 -20.18 -22.39
CA LEU A 148 -28.33 -21.47 -23.01
C LEU A 148 -27.61 -21.75 -24.33
N SER A 149 -26.55 -21.00 -24.65
CA SER A 149 -25.72 -21.19 -25.85
C SER A 149 -24.57 -22.17 -25.58
N GLU A 150 -24.25 -22.98 -26.59
CA GLU A 150 -23.08 -23.88 -26.67
C GLU A 150 -21.85 -23.19 -27.27
N MET A 151 -22.03 -22.01 -27.86
CA MET A 151 -20.98 -21.26 -28.56
C MET A 151 -20.16 -20.41 -27.60
N TYR A 152 -18.84 -20.60 -27.60
CA TYR A 152 -17.90 -19.82 -26.81
C TYR A 152 -16.68 -19.41 -27.63
N THR A 153 -15.93 -18.43 -27.13
CA THR A 153 -14.69 -17.95 -27.76
C THR A 153 -13.59 -17.87 -26.72
N ASP A 154 -12.34 -17.68 -27.14
CA ASP A 154 -11.22 -17.49 -26.21
C ASP A 154 -11.33 -16.17 -25.40
N GLU A 155 -12.11 -15.19 -25.87
CA GLU A 155 -12.43 -13.97 -25.11
C GLU A 155 -13.63 -14.13 -24.18
N ASN A 156 -14.53 -15.06 -24.50
CA ASN A 156 -15.73 -15.35 -23.72
C ASN A 156 -15.88 -16.86 -23.50
N PRO A 157 -14.94 -17.49 -22.77
CA PRO A 157 -14.95 -18.94 -22.59
C PRO A 157 -16.08 -19.40 -21.67
N LEU A 158 -16.45 -20.68 -21.76
CA LEU A 158 -17.21 -21.35 -20.72
C LEU A 158 -16.32 -21.59 -19.49
N ILE A 159 -16.80 -21.15 -18.34
CA ILE A 159 -16.12 -21.21 -17.05
C ILE A 159 -16.96 -21.98 -16.03
N SER A 160 -16.29 -22.53 -15.01
CA SER A 160 -16.90 -23.16 -13.84
C SER A 160 -16.52 -22.36 -12.59
N PRO A 161 -17.24 -21.28 -12.25
CA PRO A 161 -16.81 -20.33 -11.21
C PRO A 161 -17.10 -20.78 -9.78
N CYS A 162 -17.78 -21.92 -9.58
CA CYS A 162 -18.20 -22.45 -8.27
C CYS A 162 -18.26 -23.99 -8.32
N SER A 163 -18.56 -24.64 -7.19
CA SER A 163 -18.59 -26.11 -7.09
C SER A 163 -19.90 -26.75 -7.58
N CYS A 164 -20.71 -26.03 -8.37
CA CYS A 164 -21.87 -26.63 -9.01
C CYS A 164 -21.46 -27.82 -9.90
N SER A 165 -22.34 -28.82 -10.01
CA SER A 165 -22.10 -30.03 -10.80
C SER A 165 -23.01 -30.11 -12.03
N GLY A 166 -22.66 -31.00 -12.98
CA GLY A 166 -23.46 -31.24 -14.18
C GLY A 166 -23.53 -30.00 -15.10
N SER A 167 -24.67 -29.81 -15.76
CA SER A 167 -24.91 -28.70 -16.70
C SER A 167 -24.99 -27.33 -16.02
N MET A 168 -25.29 -27.28 -14.71
CA MET A 168 -25.45 -26.02 -13.98
C MET A 168 -24.13 -25.31 -13.65
N LYS A 169 -22.98 -25.96 -13.87
CA LYS A 169 -21.66 -25.40 -13.55
C LYS A 169 -21.12 -24.47 -14.61
N TRP A 170 -21.53 -24.64 -15.86
CA TRP A 170 -20.96 -23.95 -17.01
C TRP A 170 -21.65 -22.60 -17.24
N ILE A 171 -20.85 -21.53 -17.27
CA ILE A 171 -21.33 -20.16 -17.49
C ILE A 171 -20.35 -19.47 -18.43
N HIS A 172 -20.81 -18.68 -19.39
CA HIS A 172 -19.91 -17.81 -20.15
C HIS A 172 -19.31 -16.74 -19.25
N TYR A 173 -18.03 -16.44 -19.43
CA TYR A 173 -17.34 -15.38 -18.70
C TYR A 173 -18.12 -14.05 -18.68
N LYS A 174 -18.50 -13.53 -19.86
CA LYS A 174 -19.25 -12.27 -19.99
C LYS A 174 -20.67 -12.36 -19.43
N CYS A 175 -21.30 -13.55 -19.50
CA CYS A 175 -22.62 -13.74 -18.87
C CYS A 175 -22.52 -13.66 -17.34
N LEU A 176 -21.47 -14.24 -16.74
CA LEU A 176 -21.21 -14.09 -15.31
C LEU A 176 -20.95 -12.62 -14.94
N GLN A 177 -20.12 -11.90 -15.69
CA GLN A 177 -19.87 -10.47 -15.45
C GLN A 177 -21.16 -9.64 -15.50
N THR A 178 -22.00 -9.87 -16.52
CA THR A 178 -23.29 -9.17 -16.68
C THR A 178 -24.21 -9.44 -15.48
N TRP A 179 -24.27 -10.70 -15.02
CA TRP A 179 -25.05 -11.07 -13.85
C TRP A 179 -24.53 -10.39 -12.57
N LEU A 180 -23.22 -10.36 -12.38
CA LEU A 180 -22.59 -9.77 -11.19
C LEU A 180 -22.65 -8.24 -11.20
N LYS A 181 -22.72 -7.58 -12.36
CA LYS A 181 -22.84 -6.13 -12.49
C LYS A 181 -24.04 -5.58 -11.71
N GLY A 182 -25.16 -6.30 -11.68
CA GLY A 182 -26.34 -5.93 -10.89
C GLY A 182 -26.16 -6.01 -9.37
N LYS A 183 -25.06 -6.61 -8.89
CA LYS A 183 -24.70 -6.75 -7.47
C LYS A 183 -23.60 -5.77 -7.04
N VAL A 184 -23.09 -4.96 -7.96
CA VAL A 184 -22.04 -3.96 -7.70
C VAL A 184 -22.68 -2.57 -7.67
N ASN A 185 -22.56 -1.90 -6.54
CA ASN A 185 -22.95 -0.50 -6.40
C ASN A 185 -21.82 0.38 -6.93
N VAL A 186 -22.15 1.32 -7.81
CA VAL A 186 -21.19 2.27 -8.39
C VAL A 186 -21.58 3.69 -7.96
N SER A 187 -20.64 4.43 -7.39
CA SER A 187 -20.80 5.85 -7.07
C SER A 187 -19.72 6.70 -7.74
N GLU A 188 -20.15 7.72 -8.46
CA GLU A 188 -19.26 8.64 -9.16
C GLU A 188 -19.01 9.90 -8.32
N HIS A 189 -17.75 10.33 -8.31
CA HIS A 189 -17.26 11.57 -7.73
C HIS A 189 -16.40 12.27 -8.80
N ASN A 190 -16.10 13.56 -8.63
CA ASN A 190 -15.45 14.41 -9.64
C ASN A 190 -14.37 13.70 -10.49
N ASN A 191 -13.34 13.16 -9.83
CA ASN A 191 -12.22 12.49 -10.50
C ASN A 191 -12.08 11.02 -10.09
N SER A 192 -13.10 10.44 -9.44
CA SER A 192 -13.01 9.08 -8.93
C SER A 192 -14.33 8.34 -8.96
N VAL A 193 -14.29 7.05 -9.28
CA VAL A 193 -15.44 6.16 -9.28
C VAL A 193 -15.21 5.07 -8.24
N CYS A 194 -16.20 4.85 -7.37
CA CYS A 194 -16.14 3.83 -6.34
C CYS A 194 -17.05 2.65 -6.71
N TYR A 195 -16.50 1.45 -6.70
CA TYR A 195 -17.20 0.18 -6.92
C TYR A 195 -17.28 -0.56 -5.59
N LYS A 196 -18.50 -0.82 -5.11
CA LYS A 196 -18.75 -1.50 -3.84
C LYS A 196 -19.63 -2.73 -4.02
N TRP A 197 -19.22 -3.86 -3.47
CA TRP A 197 -20.02 -5.08 -3.48
C TRP A 197 -19.78 -5.88 -2.21
N HIS A 198 -20.77 -6.68 -1.81
CA HIS A 198 -20.58 -7.73 -0.81
C HIS A 198 -20.12 -9.01 -1.49
N GLN A 199 -19.53 -9.94 -0.73
CA GLN A 199 -19.00 -11.21 -1.23
C GLN A 199 -20.02 -11.88 -2.15
N LEU A 200 -19.57 -12.14 -3.36
CA LEU A 200 -20.43 -12.64 -4.42
C LEU A 200 -20.45 -14.15 -4.32
N HIS A 201 -21.63 -14.70 -4.07
CA HIS A 201 -21.82 -16.15 -3.99
C HIS A 201 -22.69 -16.66 -5.14
N CYS A 202 -22.53 -17.95 -5.43
CA CYS A 202 -23.43 -18.69 -6.30
C CYS A 202 -24.83 -18.76 -5.68
N GLU A 203 -25.86 -18.60 -6.48
CA GLU A 203 -27.25 -18.66 -5.99
C GLU A 203 -27.72 -20.10 -5.71
N ILE A 204 -27.10 -21.09 -6.37
CA ILE A 204 -27.40 -22.52 -6.20
C ILE A 204 -26.60 -23.08 -5.03
N CYS A 205 -25.28 -23.25 -5.19
CA CYS A 205 -24.45 -23.95 -4.21
C CYS A 205 -23.98 -23.07 -3.04
N LYS A 206 -24.21 -21.75 -3.11
CA LYS A 206 -23.80 -20.76 -2.10
C LYS A 206 -22.28 -20.57 -1.94
N ASP A 207 -21.46 -21.27 -2.70
CA ASP A 207 -20.02 -21.01 -2.73
C ASP A 207 -19.70 -19.59 -3.18
N SER A 208 -18.68 -18.99 -2.57
CA SER A 208 -18.12 -17.71 -3.01
C SER A 208 -17.47 -17.85 -4.38
N TYR A 209 -17.77 -16.91 -5.27
CA TYR A 209 -17.06 -16.79 -6.53
C TYR A 209 -15.63 -16.27 -6.28
N PRO A 210 -14.63 -16.80 -6.99
CA PRO A 210 -13.25 -16.32 -6.87
C PRO A 210 -13.09 -14.96 -7.56
N SER A 211 -12.27 -14.08 -6.98
CA SER A 211 -12.01 -12.73 -7.50
C SER A 211 -11.44 -12.71 -8.92
N SER A 212 -10.71 -13.77 -9.29
CA SER A 212 -10.26 -14.01 -10.66
C SER A 212 -10.23 -15.51 -10.98
N LEU A 213 -10.37 -15.85 -12.26
CA LEU A 213 -10.39 -17.21 -12.77
C LEU A 213 -9.27 -17.40 -13.78
N LYS A 214 -8.55 -18.51 -13.73
CA LYS A 214 -7.54 -18.88 -14.73
C LYS A 214 -8.12 -19.91 -15.69
N VAL A 215 -8.17 -19.57 -16.97
CA VAL A 215 -8.67 -20.44 -18.05
C VAL A 215 -7.64 -20.42 -19.16
N ASN A 216 -7.13 -21.59 -19.56
CA ASN A 216 -6.13 -21.72 -20.63
C ASN A 216 -4.92 -20.77 -20.45
N SER A 217 -4.39 -20.69 -19.22
CA SER A 217 -3.30 -19.78 -18.83
C SER A 217 -3.60 -18.28 -18.87
N LYS A 218 -4.82 -17.86 -19.25
CA LYS A 218 -5.27 -16.47 -19.19
C LYS A 218 -6.09 -16.23 -17.92
N GLN A 219 -5.87 -15.07 -17.29
CA GLN A 219 -6.59 -14.65 -16.09
C GLN A 219 -7.79 -13.78 -16.47
N TYR A 220 -8.93 -14.03 -15.82
CA TYR A 220 -10.20 -13.35 -16.07
C TYR A 220 -10.73 -12.78 -14.76
N ASN A 221 -10.96 -11.47 -14.70
CA ASN A 221 -11.56 -10.81 -13.54
C ASN A 221 -13.09 -10.87 -13.63
N ILE A 222 -13.75 -11.37 -12.60
CA ILE A 222 -15.22 -11.55 -12.60
C ILE A 222 -15.99 -10.24 -12.42
N ILE A 223 -15.36 -9.21 -11.84
CA ILE A 223 -15.90 -7.86 -11.75
C ILE A 223 -15.30 -7.03 -12.88
N GLU A 224 -16.18 -6.44 -13.68
CA GLU A 224 -15.81 -5.45 -14.68
C GLU A 224 -15.68 -4.08 -14.02
N VAL A 225 -14.52 -3.44 -14.22
CA VAL A 225 -14.22 -2.10 -13.74
C VAL A 225 -13.87 -1.24 -14.94
N ASN A 226 -14.57 -0.11 -15.11
CA ASN A 226 -14.29 0.81 -16.21
C ASN A 226 -12.99 1.56 -15.90
N LYS A 227 -11.97 1.34 -16.74
CA LYS A 227 -10.67 1.99 -16.63
C LYS A 227 -10.65 3.25 -17.52
N PRO A 228 -10.18 4.41 -17.00
CA PRO A 228 -10.02 5.62 -17.81
C PRO A 228 -9.02 5.42 -18.95
N LEU A 229 -9.18 6.20 -20.04
CA LEU A 229 -8.23 6.21 -21.16
C LEU A 229 -6.90 6.89 -20.79
N GLY A 230 -6.96 7.90 -19.93
CA GLY A 230 -5.79 8.62 -19.43
C GLY A 230 -5.11 7.91 -18.25
N PRO A 231 -4.14 8.59 -17.60
CA PRO A 231 -3.53 8.09 -16.38
C PRO A 231 -4.57 7.83 -15.29
N TYR A 232 -4.38 6.76 -14.53
CA TYR A 232 -5.26 6.41 -13.42
C TYR A 232 -4.53 5.62 -12.35
N ILE A 233 -5.12 5.61 -11.15
CA ILE A 233 -4.72 4.74 -10.05
C ILE A 233 -5.95 4.03 -9.48
N ILE A 234 -5.80 2.73 -9.20
CA ILE A 234 -6.84 1.90 -8.59
C ILE A 234 -6.42 1.58 -7.15
N LEU A 235 -7.25 1.98 -6.19
CA LEU A 235 -7.05 1.70 -4.77
C LEU A 235 -8.10 0.71 -4.26
N LEU A 236 -7.67 -0.33 -3.57
CA LEU A 236 -8.52 -1.33 -2.93
C LEU A 236 -8.59 -1.06 -1.42
N ASP A 237 -9.78 -0.96 -0.85
CA ASP A 237 -10.00 -0.92 0.59
C ASP A 237 -9.91 -2.33 1.19
N LEU A 238 -8.99 -2.53 2.12
CA LEU A 238 -8.72 -3.83 2.75
C LEU A 238 -9.63 -4.11 3.96
N LYS A 239 -10.37 -3.12 4.46
CA LYS A 239 -11.38 -3.38 5.50
C LYS A 239 -12.52 -4.24 4.98
N GLY A 240 -12.77 -4.15 3.67
CA GLY A 240 -13.78 -4.94 3.01
C GLY A 240 -13.57 -6.44 3.23
N GLU A 241 -12.36 -6.93 2.97
CA GLU A 241 -12.07 -8.38 2.91
C GLU A 241 -12.46 -9.12 4.19
N LYS A 242 -12.29 -8.49 5.35
CA LYS A 242 -12.65 -9.09 6.65
C LYS A 242 -14.15 -9.15 6.90
N ASN A 243 -14.90 -8.18 6.38
CA ASN A 243 -16.34 -8.08 6.52
C ASN A 243 -17.09 -8.65 5.32
N ASN A 244 -16.39 -9.33 4.40
CA ASN A 244 -16.90 -9.77 3.12
C ASN A 244 -17.43 -8.61 2.24
N ASP A 245 -17.11 -7.37 2.57
CA ASP A 245 -17.38 -6.21 1.72
C ASP A 245 -16.19 -5.98 0.81
N TYR A 246 -16.36 -5.27 -0.29
CA TYR A 246 -15.26 -4.93 -1.17
C TYR A 246 -15.52 -3.53 -1.68
N CYS A 247 -14.47 -2.73 -1.74
CA CYS A 247 -14.55 -1.34 -2.15
C CYS A 247 -13.30 -0.99 -2.96
N LEU A 248 -13.50 -0.61 -4.21
CA LEU A 248 -12.46 -0.30 -5.16
C LEU A 248 -12.68 1.11 -5.69
N TRP A 249 -11.66 1.95 -5.58
CA TRP A 249 -11.64 3.31 -6.08
C TRP A 249 -10.82 3.37 -7.36
N VAL A 250 -11.42 3.84 -8.45
CA VAL A 250 -10.73 4.16 -9.69
C VAL A 250 -10.60 5.66 -9.77
N ILE A 251 -9.39 6.18 -9.74
CA ILE A 251 -9.10 7.61 -9.77
C ILE A 251 -8.50 7.95 -11.12
N SER A 252 -9.20 8.79 -11.88
CA SER A 252 -8.70 9.35 -13.13
C SER A 252 -7.78 10.52 -12.82
N ALA A 253 -6.61 10.55 -13.46
CA ALA A 253 -5.66 11.64 -13.32
C ALA A 253 -5.50 12.41 -14.63
N PHE A 254 -5.34 13.71 -14.46
CA PHE A 254 -4.92 14.68 -15.46
C PHE A 254 -3.82 15.54 -14.83
N ASP A 255 -3.13 16.33 -15.63
CA ASP A 255 -2.08 17.22 -15.13
C ASP A 255 -2.61 18.12 -14.01
N ASN A 256 -1.90 18.14 -12.88
CA ASN A 256 -2.27 18.84 -11.65
C ASN A 256 -3.46 18.26 -10.88
N LEU A 257 -3.82 16.98 -11.08
CA LEU A 257 -4.72 16.28 -10.15
C LEU A 257 -4.20 16.46 -8.71
N CYS A 258 -5.11 16.86 -7.82
CA CYS A 258 -4.92 16.83 -6.38
C CYS A 258 -6.18 16.20 -5.76
N LEU A 259 -6.12 14.89 -5.51
CA LEU A 259 -7.21 14.14 -4.89
C LEU A 259 -7.05 14.15 -3.38
N THR A 260 -8.05 14.63 -2.67
CA THR A 260 -8.06 14.75 -1.21
C THR A 260 -8.69 13.52 -0.55
N ILE A 261 -8.08 13.08 0.56
CA ILE A 261 -8.53 11.93 1.33
C ILE A 261 -8.66 12.35 2.79
N GLY A 262 -9.81 12.08 3.39
CA GLY A 262 -10.08 12.45 4.78
C GLY A 262 -11.38 11.88 5.32
N ARG A 263 -11.77 12.26 6.54
CA ARG A 263 -13.06 11.87 7.11
C ARG A 263 -14.19 12.86 6.88
N SER A 264 -13.86 14.09 6.51
CA SER A 264 -14.88 15.08 6.18
C SER A 264 -15.48 14.77 4.80
N HIS A 265 -16.71 15.19 4.56
CA HIS A 265 -17.47 14.89 3.34
C HIS A 265 -17.08 15.76 2.13
N ASP A 266 -16.27 16.79 2.37
CA ASP A 266 -15.71 17.70 1.35
C ASP A 266 -14.46 17.13 0.66
N ASN A 267 -13.93 15.99 1.13
CA ASN A 267 -12.85 15.28 0.44
C ASN A 267 -13.39 14.43 -0.71
N ASP A 268 -12.57 14.21 -1.74
CA ASP A 268 -12.90 13.33 -2.87
C ASP A 268 -13.12 11.88 -2.42
N ILE A 269 -12.29 11.41 -1.48
CA ILE A 269 -12.47 10.12 -0.80
C ILE A 269 -12.69 10.38 0.68
N SER A 270 -13.89 10.01 1.16
CA SER A 270 -14.30 10.20 2.54
C SER A 270 -14.44 8.88 3.32
N PHE A 271 -13.82 8.82 4.49
CA PHE A 271 -13.90 7.67 5.41
C PHE A 271 -14.63 8.03 6.71
N ALA A 272 -15.66 7.27 7.07
CA ALA A 272 -16.38 7.41 8.33
C ALA A 272 -15.61 6.80 9.54
N ASP A 273 -14.31 7.06 9.67
CA ASP A 273 -13.47 6.57 10.77
C ASP A 273 -12.84 7.74 11.54
N ILE A 274 -13.02 7.76 12.87
CA ILE A 274 -12.51 8.82 13.76
C ILE A 274 -10.98 8.91 13.81
N SER A 275 -10.27 7.85 13.41
CA SER A 275 -8.81 7.84 13.31
C SER A 275 -8.28 8.50 12.05
N VAL A 276 -9.15 8.87 11.10
CA VAL A 276 -8.78 9.64 9.92
C VAL A 276 -8.96 11.14 10.22
N SER A 277 -8.03 11.97 9.76
CA SER A 277 -8.13 13.44 9.92
C SER A 277 -9.18 14.01 8.99
N ARG A 278 -9.71 15.20 9.29
CA ARG A 278 -10.74 15.85 8.45
C ARG A 278 -10.32 15.94 7.00
N CYS A 279 -9.13 16.47 6.76
CA CYS A 279 -8.33 16.29 5.55
C CYS A 279 -7.04 15.63 6.01
N HIS A 280 -6.76 14.40 5.56
CA HIS A 280 -5.71 13.57 6.13
C HIS A 280 -4.50 13.46 5.20
N SER A 281 -4.74 13.29 3.91
CA SER A 281 -3.69 13.18 2.90
C SER A 281 -4.20 13.67 1.55
N SER A 282 -3.27 13.81 0.61
CA SER A 282 -3.61 14.04 -0.79
C SER A 282 -2.77 13.17 -1.72
N ILE A 283 -3.37 12.77 -2.84
CA ILE A 283 -2.67 12.12 -3.95
C ILE A 283 -2.56 13.14 -5.07
N ARG A 284 -1.33 13.45 -5.47
CA ARG A 284 -1.03 14.34 -6.59
C ARG A 284 -0.53 13.57 -7.80
N PHE A 285 -0.86 14.04 -8.99
CA PHE A 285 -0.26 13.55 -10.23
C PHE A 285 0.69 14.60 -10.81
N ILE A 286 2.00 14.32 -10.77
CA ILE A 286 3.06 15.24 -11.19
C ILE A 286 4.06 14.45 -12.04
N GLY A 287 4.42 14.97 -13.21
CA GLY A 287 5.49 14.36 -14.04
C GLY A 287 5.24 12.88 -14.35
N LYS A 288 3.99 12.52 -14.69
CA LYS A 288 3.54 11.14 -14.97
C LYS A 288 3.60 10.17 -13.78
N SER A 289 3.75 10.67 -12.56
CA SER A 289 3.84 9.85 -11.35
C SER A 289 2.82 10.30 -10.31
N PHE A 290 2.29 9.33 -9.55
CA PHE A 290 1.42 9.58 -8.42
C PHE A 290 2.25 9.74 -7.16
N TYR A 291 1.98 10.81 -6.40
CA TYR A 291 2.65 11.12 -5.14
C TYR A 291 1.64 11.22 -4.02
N LEU A 292 1.90 10.55 -2.91
CA LEU A 292 1.12 10.63 -1.68
C LEU A 292 1.75 11.64 -0.72
N GLU A 293 0.96 12.59 -0.24
CA GLU A 293 1.36 13.62 0.72
C GLU A 293 0.50 13.53 1.98
N ASP A 294 1.12 13.67 3.14
CA ASP A 294 0.41 13.78 4.41
C ASP A 294 0.04 15.24 4.70
N ASN A 295 -1.20 15.51 5.07
CA ASN A 295 -1.70 16.86 5.36
C ASN A 295 -1.63 17.17 6.86
N ALA A 296 -0.45 16.97 7.46
CA ALA A 296 -0.21 17.12 8.90
C ALA A 296 -1.24 16.33 9.74
N SER A 297 -1.46 15.08 9.36
CA SER A 297 -2.49 14.27 9.99
C SER A 297 -2.10 13.85 11.42
N LYS A 298 -3.10 13.72 12.29
CA LYS A 298 -2.90 13.40 13.71
C LYS A 298 -2.16 12.08 13.91
N PHE A 299 -2.55 11.06 13.13
CA PHE A 299 -2.03 9.70 13.25
C PHE A 299 -1.05 9.31 12.13
N GLY A 300 -0.71 10.27 11.26
CA GLY A 300 0.18 10.06 10.13
C GLY A 300 -0.46 9.28 8.98
N THR A 301 -0.01 9.63 7.78
CA THR A 301 -0.14 8.81 6.58
C THR A 301 1.08 7.91 6.47
N LEU A 302 0.85 6.63 6.26
CA LEU A 302 1.89 5.61 6.38
C LEU A 302 1.94 4.69 5.15
N ILE A 303 3.14 4.26 4.76
CA ILE A 303 3.36 3.27 3.69
C ILE A 303 4.06 2.04 4.26
N LEU A 304 3.57 0.83 3.97
CA LEU A 304 4.26 -0.39 4.36
C LEU A 304 5.61 -0.48 3.63
N ALA A 305 6.70 -0.60 4.37
CA ALA A 305 8.00 -0.89 3.77
C ALA A 305 7.99 -2.32 3.20
N LYS A 306 8.26 -2.44 1.90
CA LYS A 306 8.28 -3.74 1.20
C LYS A 306 9.47 -4.60 1.60
N LYS A 307 10.61 -3.99 1.92
CA LYS A 307 11.89 -4.66 2.19
C LYS A 307 12.72 -3.90 3.23
N SER A 308 13.90 -4.45 3.50
CA SER A 308 14.96 -3.79 4.25
C SER A 308 15.37 -2.48 3.56
N ILE A 309 15.69 -1.45 4.34
CA ILE A 309 15.94 -0.10 3.82
C ILE A 309 17.41 0.24 4.01
N HIS A 310 18.09 0.59 2.93
CA HIS A 310 19.44 1.14 2.98
C HIS A 310 19.39 2.61 3.40
N LEU A 311 20.17 2.98 4.42
CA LEU A 311 20.22 4.35 4.89
C LEU A 311 21.41 5.09 4.26
N ALA A 312 21.11 5.94 3.27
CA ALA A 312 22.09 6.79 2.62
C ALA A 312 22.76 7.77 3.60
N ARG A 313 23.98 8.23 3.27
CA ARG A 313 24.65 9.29 4.06
C ARG A 313 23.87 10.58 4.00
N ASN A 314 23.94 11.35 5.08
CA ASN A 314 23.21 12.60 5.29
C ASN A 314 21.68 12.49 5.18
N SER A 315 21.14 11.27 5.19
CA SER A 315 19.70 11.02 5.16
C SER A 315 19.11 10.83 6.56
N MET A 316 17.79 10.88 6.61
CA MET A 316 17.00 10.54 7.77
C MET A 316 15.84 9.64 7.33
N LEU A 317 15.58 8.59 8.08
CA LEU A 317 14.45 7.69 7.88
C LEU A 317 13.58 7.69 9.12
N ALA A 318 12.27 7.87 8.95
CA ALA A 318 11.29 7.70 10.02
C ALA A 318 10.39 6.51 9.70
N VAL A 319 10.35 5.54 10.60
CA VAL A 319 9.45 4.37 10.52
C VAL A 319 8.61 4.27 11.77
N GLN A 320 7.36 3.89 11.62
CA GLN A 320 6.45 3.58 12.70
C GLN A 320 6.30 2.05 12.81
N CYS A 321 6.50 1.55 14.03
CA CYS A 321 6.24 0.18 14.44
C CYS A 321 5.23 0.24 15.59
N ARG A 322 4.01 -0.27 15.39
CA ARG A 322 2.91 -0.11 16.36
C ARG A 322 2.74 1.37 16.75
N ARG A 323 2.81 1.65 18.07
CA ARG A 323 2.71 2.97 18.70
C ARG A 323 4.07 3.64 18.94
N THR A 324 5.12 3.17 18.26
CA THR A 324 6.48 3.69 18.40
C THR A 324 6.98 4.18 17.05
N VAL A 325 7.46 5.42 16.99
CA VAL A 325 8.16 5.97 15.83
C VAL A 325 9.65 5.94 16.09
N ILE A 326 10.41 5.43 15.13
CA ILE A 326 11.87 5.30 15.18
C ILE A 326 12.44 6.17 14.07
N TYR A 327 13.29 7.10 14.47
CA TYR A 327 14.07 7.96 13.59
C TYR A 327 15.49 7.44 13.51
N PHE A 328 15.93 7.09 12.31
CA PHE A 328 17.30 6.75 11.98
C PHE A 328 17.93 7.92 11.23
N SER A 329 19.14 8.30 11.62
CA SER A 329 19.81 9.47 11.04
C SER A 329 21.32 9.24 10.94
N LEU A 330 21.86 9.45 9.75
CA LEU A 330 23.28 9.28 9.45
C LEU A 330 23.85 10.60 8.92
N LYS A 331 24.01 11.60 9.80
CA LYS A 331 24.46 12.95 9.43
C LYS A 331 25.90 13.23 9.86
N GLU A 332 26.65 13.92 9.01
CA GLU A 332 27.99 14.41 9.37
C GLU A 332 27.90 15.51 10.43
N HIS A 333 28.78 15.45 11.44
CA HIS A 333 28.92 16.54 12.41
C HIS A 333 29.76 17.63 11.74
N HIS A 334 29.12 18.64 11.14
CA HIS A 334 29.84 19.85 10.77
C HIS A 334 30.29 20.56 12.05
N SER A 335 31.60 20.53 12.31
CA SER A 335 32.22 21.29 13.38
C SER A 335 32.20 22.76 12.97
N PHE A 336 31.19 23.51 13.42
CA PHE A 336 31.18 24.96 13.27
C PHE A 336 32.23 25.56 14.21
N ILE A 337 33.41 25.89 13.67
CA ILE A 337 34.30 26.88 14.27
C ILE A 337 33.91 28.25 13.69
N SER A 338 33.19 29.01 14.52
CA SER A 338 33.04 30.48 14.61
C SER A 338 32.98 31.35 13.34
N ALA A 339 31.85 32.02 13.14
CA ALA A 339 31.77 33.48 13.35
C ALA A 339 30.31 33.93 13.46
N CYS A 340 30.04 34.71 14.50
CA CYS A 340 28.78 35.38 14.82
C CYS A 340 28.41 36.41 13.74
N LEU A 341 27.13 36.49 13.33
CA LEU A 341 26.34 37.72 13.17
C LEU A 341 24.94 37.41 12.59
N CYS A 342 23.95 37.52 13.47
CA CYS A 342 22.58 38.03 13.29
C CYS A 342 21.75 37.74 12.02
N CYS A 343 20.48 37.37 12.28
CA CYS A 343 19.27 37.49 11.45
C CYS A 343 18.84 36.30 10.59
N GLY A 344 17.90 35.52 11.14
CA GLY A 344 16.65 35.07 10.51
C GLY A 344 16.69 34.48 9.10
N SER A 345 16.72 33.15 9.01
CA SER A 345 15.82 32.33 8.19
C SER A 345 16.23 30.86 8.34
N ASP A 346 15.36 30.04 8.94
CA ASP A 346 15.55 28.59 9.03
C ASP A 346 15.38 27.97 7.63
N ASN A 347 16.45 27.97 6.83
CA ASN A 347 16.52 27.12 5.65
C ASN A 347 16.81 25.69 6.10
N LYS A 348 15.76 24.92 6.34
CA LYS A 348 15.84 23.45 6.41
C LYS A 348 16.29 22.94 5.04
N VAL A 349 17.55 22.54 4.93
CA VAL A 349 18.05 21.76 3.79
C VAL A 349 17.27 20.44 3.77
N ALA A 350 16.57 20.16 2.67
CA ALA A 350 15.84 18.90 2.49
C ALA A 350 16.84 17.73 2.60
N PRO A 351 16.53 16.69 3.40
CA PRO A 351 17.34 15.48 3.42
C PRO A 351 17.30 14.81 2.03
N GLU A 352 18.43 14.22 1.60
CA GLU A 352 18.45 13.46 0.35
C GLU A 352 17.42 12.31 0.39
N PRO A 353 16.71 12.06 -0.72
CA PRO A 353 15.71 11.01 -0.79
C PRO A 353 16.33 9.66 -0.46
N VAL A 354 15.68 8.91 0.44
CA VAL A 354 16.09 7.54 0.77
C VAL A 354 15.84 6.68 -0.47
N GLN A 355 16.90 6.19 -1.11
CA GLN A 355 16.79 5.28 -2.24
C GLN A 355 16.37 3.89 -1.74
N ILE A 356 15.15 3.48 -2.10
CA ILE A 356 14.65 2.12 -1.88
C ILE A 356 15.04 1.31 -3.12
N GLU A 357 16.16 0.58 -3.08
CA GLU A 357 16.56 -0.27 -4.19
C GLU A 357 15.72 -1.56 -4.22
N GLU A 358 14.99 -1.76 -5.32
CA GLU A 358 14.28 -3.01 -5.62
C GLU A 358 15.23 -4.03 -6.25
N GLN A 359 15.70 -5.00 -5.47
CA GLN A 359 16.29 -6.21 -6.06
C GLN A 359 15.16 -7.20 -6.42
N ARG A 360 15.11 -7.60 -7.69
CA ARG A 360 14.14 -8.54 -8.27
C ARG A 360 14.51 -9.97 -7.87
N GLU A 361 13.68 -10.59 -7.04
CA GLU A 361 13.68 -12.05 -6.84
C GLU A 361 12.23 -12.57 -6.83
N SER A 362 12.09 -13.85 -7.17
CA SER A 362 10.94 -14.53 -7.78
C SER A 362 9.63 -14.56 -6.99
N GLN A 363 8.51 -14.56 -7.73
CA GLN A 363 7.10 -14.49 -7.32
C GLN A 363 6.60 -15.56 -6.31
N GLU A 364 7.42 -16.55 -5.93
CA GLU A 364 7.00 -17.67 -5.07
C GLU A 364 7.01 -17.36 -3.56
N GLU A 365 7.68 -16.28 -3.13
CA GLU A 365 7.69 -15.89 -1.70
C GLU A 365 6.51 -14.99 -1.28
N GLU A 366 5.85 -14.30 -2.22
CA GLU A 366 4.69 -13.44 -1.91
C GLU A 366 3.45 -14.25 -1.50
N GLU A 367 3.20 -15.43 -2.09
CA GLU A 367 2.05 -16.28 -1.75
C GLU A 367 2.15 -16.93 -0.36
N LYS A 368 3.35 -17.07 0.20
CA LYS A 368 3.54 -17.65 1.55
C LYS A 368 3.15 -16.68 2.67
N ILE A 369 3.30 -15.37 2.45
CA ILE A 369 2.99 -14.34 3.43
C ILE A 369 1.47 -14.15 3.57
N ASP A 370 0.71 -14.31 2.48
CA ASP A 370 -0.75 -14.18 2.46
C ASP A 370 -1.46 -15.33 3.20
N HIS A 371 -0.86 -16.52 3.30
CA HIS A 371 -1.47 -17.67 3.99
C HIS A 371 -1.28 -17.68 5.51
N GLU A 372 -0.23 -17.05 6.06
CA GLU A 372 -0.05 -16.92 7.51
C GLU A 372 -0.95 -15.83 8.15
N GLU A 373 -1.59 -14.97 7.35
CA GLU A 373 -2.55 -13.96 7.84
C GLU A 373 -3.89 -14.55 8.35
N ILE A 374 -4.18 -15.83 8.09
CA ILE A 374 -5.50 -16.43 8.37
C ILE A 374 -5.55 -17.14 9.75
N SER A 375 -4.42 -17.58 10.32
CA SER A 375 -4.43 -18.45 11.52
C SER A 375 -3.95 -17.80 12.82
N GLY A 376 -3.46 -16.57 12.81
CA GLY A 376 -2.75 -15.96 13.95
C GLY A 376 -3.47 -14.80 14.62
N SER A 377 -4.71 -14.94 15.07
CA SER A 377 -5.39 -13.97 15.97
C SER A 377 -6.63 -14.57 16.65
N LEU A 378 -6.46 -15.71 17.34
CA LEU A 378 -7.36 -16.09 18.44
C LEU A 378 -6.80 -15.56 19.75
#